data_AF-A0A9D7BNC8-F1
#
_entry.id   AF-A0A9D7BNC8-F1
#
_cell.length_a   1.000
_cell.length_b   1.000
_cell.length_c   1.000
_cell.angle_alpha   90.00
_cell.angle_beta   90.00
_cell.angle_gamma   90.00
#
_symmetry.space_group_name_H-M   'P 1'
#
loop_
_entity.id
_entity.type
_entity.pdbx_description
1 polymer ?
#
loop_
_entity_poly.entity_id
_entity_poly.type
_entity_poly.pdbx_seq_one_letter_code
_entity_poly.pdbx_strand_id
1 'polypeptide(L)'
;MPSGTVNIIVLAVDPDGDPLTYSYVVTGGAISGIGPNVSWTAPSTPGAHSVTVTVSDGKGGTATGNGSLTQQQAITQITGTVDFLRGLR
;
A
#
# COMPACT_ATOMS: atom_id res chain seq x y z
N MET A 1 -0.33 -16.82 -3.84
CA MET A 1 -0.26 -15.44 -4.39
C MET A 1 -0.57 -14.49 -3.25
N PRO A 2 0.30 -13.56 -2.83
CA PRO A 2 -0.09 -12.60 -1.81
C PRO A 2 -1.02 -11.57 -2.48
N SER A 3 -2.33 -11.74 -2.29
CA SER A 3 -3.37 -10.80 -2.74
C SER A 3 -3.87 -10.00 -1.54
N GLY A 4 -2.95 -9.38 -0.81
CA GLY A 4 -3.30 -8.52 0.32
C GLY A 4 -4.00 -7.27 -0.19
N THR A 5 -5.15 -6.93 0.37
CA THR A 5 -5.86 -5.68 0.07
C THR A 5 -5.83 -4.78 1.29
N VAL A 6 -5.46 -3.52 1.09
CA VAL A 6 -5.42 -2.49 2.13
C VAL A 6 -6.39 -1.37 1.75
N ASN A 7 -7.15 -0.86 2.73
CA ASN A 7 -7.98 0.31 2.52
C ASN A 7 -7.15 1.58 2.76
N ILE A 8 -7.23 2.52 1.82
CA ILE A 8 -6.58 3.83 1.88
C ILE A 8 -7.67 4.88 2.05
N ILE A 9 -7.55 5.66 3.12
CA ILE A 9 -8.47 6.74 3.49
C ILE A 9 -7.71 8.05 3.44
N VAL A 10 -8.24 9.02 2.69
CA VAL A 10 -7.68 10.37 2.59
C VAL A 10 -8.68 11.35 3.18
N LEU A 11 -8.23 12.10 4.17
CA LEU A 11 -9.02 13.18 4.78
C LEU A 11 -8.52 14.51 4.20
N ALA A 12 -9.35 15.12 3.36
CA ALA A 12 -9.11 16.45 2.81
C ALA A 12 -10.38 17.30 2.96
N VAL A 13 -10.20 18.59 3.24
CA VAL A 13 -11.28 19.55 3.45
C VAL A 13 -10.98 20.77 2.60
N ASP A 14 -11.96 21.19 1.81
CA ASP A 14 -11.95 22.47 1.12
C ASP A 14 -12.77 23.49 1.93
N PRO A 15 -12.19 24.63 2.36
CA PRO A 15 -12.92 25.62 3.16
C PRO A 15 -14.10 26.27 2.44
N ASP A 16 -14.03 26.35 1.11
CA ASP A 16 -15.05 26.97 0.26
C ASP A 16 -16.17 25.96 -0.11
N GLY A 17 -15.97 24.68 0.22
CA GLY A 17 -16.91 23.59 -0.04
C GLY A 17 -16.89 23.09 -1.47
N ASP A 18 -15.83 23.38 -2.23
CA ASP A 18 -15.69 22.93 -3.61
C ASP A 18 -15.49 21.40 -3.70
N PRO A 19 -16.03 20.76 -4.76
CA PRO A 19 -15.79 19.34 -4.99
C PRO A 19 -14.31 19.03 -5.19
N LEU A 20 -13.78 18.12 -4.37
CA LEU A 20 -12.40 17.68 -4.48
C LEU A 20 -12.24 16.48 -5.43
N THR A 21 -11.22 16.55 -6.29
CA THR A 21 -10.82 15.46 -7.19
C THR A 21 -9.56 14.78 -6.67
N TYR A 22 -9.50 13.45 -6.76
CA TYR A 22 -8.42 12.63 -6.21
C TYR A 22 -7.75 11.83 -7.32
N SER A 23 -6.42 11.88 -7.38
CA SER A 23 -5.59 11.10 -8.30
C SER A 23 -4.54 10.32 -7.53
N TYR A 24 -4.45 9.02 -7.78
CA TYR A 24 -3.56 8.11 -7.07
C TYR A 24 -2.50 7.54 -8.00
N VAL A 25 -1.25 7.54 -7.53
CA VAL A 25 -0.11 6.89 -8.19
C VAL A 25 0.51 5.90 -7.20
N VAL A 26 0.76 4.67 -7.65
CA VAL A 26 1.43 3.64 -6.85
C VAL A 26 2.65 3.08 -7.58
N THR A 27 3.70 2.75 -6.84
CA THR A 27 4.92 2.14 -7.40
C THR A 27 4.81 0.63 -7.60
N GLY A 28 3.74 0.02 -7.07
CA GLY A 28 3.38 -1.38 -7.32
C GLY A 28 1.97 -1.70 -6.85
N GLY A 29 1.41 -2.80 -7.36
CA GLY A 29 0.02 -3.18 -7.11
C GLY A 29 -0.96 -2.36 -7.94
N ALA A 30 -2.22 -2.29 -7.50
CA ALA A 30 -3.27 -1.56 -8.19
C ALA A 30 -4.21 -0.88 -7.20
N ILE A 31 -4.71 0.31 -7.58
CA ILE A 31 -5.78 1.02 -6.88
C ILE A 31 -7.11 0.68 -7.53
N SER A 32 -8.13 0.44 -6.70
CA SER A 32 -9.52 0.28 -7.11
C SER A 32 -10.40 1.25 -6.34
N GLY A 33 -11.29 1.93 -7.05
CA GLY A 33 -12.17 2.97 -6.51
C GLY A 33 -11.74 4.38 -6.92
N ILE A 34 -12.52 5.36 -6.48
CA ILE A 34 -12.34 6.78 -6.74
C ILE A 34 -12.66 7.58 -5.47
N GLY A 35 -12.20 8.82 -5.41
CA GLY A 35 -12.47 9.71 -4.28
C GLY A 35 -11.61 9.38 -3.05
N PRO A 36 -12.06 9.75 -1.83
CA PRO A 36 -11.23 9.70 -0.64
C PRO A 36 -10.98 8.29 -0.06
N ASN A 37 -11.75 7.29 -0.50
CA ASN A 37 -11.68 5.93 0.02
C ASN A 37 -11.43 4.96 -1.14
N VAL A 38 -10.22 4.41 -1.21
CA VAL A 38 -9.83 3.47 -2.26
C VAL A 38 -9.22 2.21 -1.67
N SER A 39 -9.22 1.13 -2.45
CA SER A 39 -8.56 -0.12 -2.06
C SER A 39 -7.28 -0.28 -2.87
N TRP A 40 -6.19 -0.60 -2.20
CA TRP A 40 -4.95 -1.02 -2.84
C TRP A 40 -4.81 -2.53 -2.75
N THR A 41 -4.58 -3.17 -3.90
CA THR A 41 -4.23 -4.59 -3.97
C THR A 41 -2.74 -4.73 -4.18
N ALA A 42 -2.08 -5.46 -3.28
CA ALA A 42 -0.65 -5.68 -3.31
C ALA A 42 -0.21 -6.50 -4.54
N PRO A 43 0.96 -6.20 -5.13
CA PRO A 43 1.52 -7.00 -6.22
C PRO A 43 2.07 -8.34 -5.69
N SER A 44 2.38 -9.26 -6.59
CA SER A 44 2.99 -10.55 -6.23
C SER A 44 4.42 -10.41 -5.69
N THR A 45 5.14 -9.35 -6.09
CA THR A 45 6.51 -9.07 -5.67
C THR A 45 6.54 -8.50 -4.25
N PRO A 46 7.21 -9.18 -3.30
CA PRO A 46 7.44 -8.65 -1.96
C PRO A 46 8.32 -7.41 -1.98
N GLY A 47 8.12 -6.55 -1.00
CA GLY A 47 8.90 -5.33 -0.86
C GLY A 47 8.06 -4.13 -0.42
N ALA A 48 8.75 -2.99 -0.33
CA ALA A 48 8.14 -1.71 -0.05
C ALA A 48 7.59 -1.10 -1.35
N HIS A 49 6.37 -0.61 -1.27
CA HIS A 49 5.66 0.13 -2.29
C HIS A 49 5.24 1.48 -1.69
N SER A 50 4.93 2.43 -2.54
CA SER A 50 4.45 3.76 -2.14
C SER A 50 3.15 4.08 -2.85
N VAL A 51 2.34 4.88 -2.17
CA VAL A 51 1.16 5.53 -2.74
C VAL A 51 1.30 7.03 -2.59
N THR A 52 1.05 7.76 -3.66
CA THR A 52 0.95 9.21 -3.69
C THR A 52 -0.46 9.57 -4.11
N VAL A 53 -1.12 10.41 -3.33
CA VAL A 53 -2.43 11.00 -3.67
C VAL A 53 -2.26 12.49 -3.93
N THR A 54 -2.82 12.96 -5.03
CA THR A 54 -2.99 14.38 -5.32
C THR A 54 -4.47 14.72 -5.22
N VAL A 55 -4.80 15.73 -4.42
CA VAL A 55 -6.15 16.27 -4.24
C VAL A 55 -6.20 17.65 -4.88
N SER A 56 -7.22 17.92 -5.69
CA SER A 56 -7.40 19.22 -6.36
C SER A 56 -8.82 19.77 -6.16
N ASP A 57 -8.91 21.08 -5.99
CA ASP A 57 -10.16 21.85 -5.89
C ASP A 57 -10.78 22.22 -7.26
N GLY A 58 -10.11 21.89 -8.37
CA GLY A 58 -10.54 22.27 -9.72
C GLY A 58 -10.41 23.77 -10.04
N LYS A 59 -9.91 24.60 -9.12
CA LYS A 59 -9.69 26.05 -9.25
C LYS A 59 -8.21 26.44 -9.18
N GLY A 60 -7.31 25.45 -9.06
CA GLY A 60 -5.87 25.63 -9.10
C GLY A 60 -5.18 25.33 -7.77
N GLY A 61 -5.95 25.13 -6.69
CA GLY A 61 -5.45 24.58 -5.44
C GLY A 61 -5.21 23.07 -5.57
N THR A 62 -4.04 22.64 -5.10
CA THR A 62 -3.70 21.22 -5.03
C THR A 62 -2.96 20.91 -3.73
N ALA A 63 -3.17 19.72 -3.21
CA ALA A 63 -2.45 19.16 -2.07
C ALA A 63 -1.99 17.74 -2.38
N THR A 64 -0.82 17.36 -1.88
CA THR A 64 -0.25 16.02 -2.11
C THR A 64 0.03 15.32 -0.78
N GLY A 65 -0.31 14.03 -0.70
CA GLY A 65 0.00 13.15 0.41
C GLY A 65 0.71 11.89 -0.04
N ASN A 66 1.56 11.33 0.82
CA ASN A 66 2.36 10.13 0.53
C ASN A 66 2.28 9.11 1.66
N GLY A 67 2.17 7.83 1.30
CA GLY A 67 2.13 6.69 2.22
C GLY A 67 3.04 5.55 1.76
N SER A 68 3.49 4.74 2.71
CA SER A 68 4.27 3.52 2.45
C SER A 68 3.41 2.27 2.65
N LEU A 69 3.57 1.29 1.79
CA LEU A 69 2.83 0.03 1.75
C LEU A 69 3.84 -1.12 1.73
N THR A 70 3.67 -2.13 2.57
CA THR A 70 4.61 -3.25 2.64
C THR A 70 3.91 -4.54 2.25
N GLN A 71 4.40 -5.18 1.19
CA GLN A 71 4.00 -6.54 0.85
C GLN A 71 4.99 -7.53 1.47
N GLN A 72 4.47 -8.43 2.29
CA GLN A 72 5.26 -9.48 2.94
C GLN A 72 5.13 -10.80 2.18
N GLN A 73 6.27 -11.48 2.02
CA GLN A 73 6.28 -12.83 1.48
C GLN A 73 5.67 -13.81 2.49
N ALA A 74 4.79 -14.70 2.04
CA ALA A 74 4.38 -15.84 2.85
C ALA A 74 5.54 -16.84 2.97
N ILE A 75 6.01 -17.10 4.19
CA ILE A 75 7.02 -18.14 4.44
C ILE A 75 6.38 -19.49 4.11
N THR A 76 6.77 -20.09 2.98
CA THR A 76 6.15 -21.31 2.47
C THR A 76 6.99 -22.55 2.77
N GLN A 77 8.27 -22.38 3.12
CA GLN A 77 9.17 -23.48 3.49
C GLN A 77 10.24 -22.97 4.46
N ILE A 78 10.38 -23.64 5.60
CA ILE A 78 11.55 -23.52 6.47
C ILE A 78 12.30 -24.84 6.33
N THR A 79 13.55 -24.80 5.87
CA THR A 79 14.41 -25.99 5.81
C THR A 79 15.54 -25.80 6.81
N GLY A 80 15.71 -26.77 7.70
CA GLY A 80 16.80 -26.82 8.66
C GLY A 80 16.89 -28.24 9.22
N THR A 81 18.09 -28.79 9.25
CA THR A 81 18.36 -30.05 9.95
C THR A 81 18.82 -29.70 11.35
N VAL A 82 18.14 -30.22 12.37
CA VAL A 82 18.64 -30.18 13.75
C VAL A 82 19.41 -31.47 13.96
N ASP A 83 20.73 -31.43 13.80
CA ASP A 83 21.57 -32.58 14.12
C ASP A 83 21.67 -32.72 15.64
N PHE A 84 21.25 -33.88 16.15
CA PHE A 84 21.57 -34.25 17.53
C PHE A 84 23.05 -34.66 17.55
N LEU A 85 23.93 -33.81 18.05
CA LEU A 85 25.30 -34.21 18.39
C LEU A 85 25.23 -35.20 19.56
N ARG A 86 24.99 -36.50 19.30
CA ARG A 86 25.32 -37.54 20.27
C ARG A 86 26.71 -38.08 19.99
N GLY A 87 27.59 -37.96 20.98
CA GLY A 87 28.72 -38.87 21.12
C GLY A 87 30.04 -38.23 21.55
N LEU A 88 30.10 -37.62 22.72
CA LEU A 88 31.33 -37.70 23.52
C LEU A 88 31.02 -38.60 24.72
N ARG A 89 31.91 -39.59 24.87
CA ARG A 89 31.89 -40.70 25.83
C ARG A 89 31.59 -40.30 27.27
#